data_AF-A0AAV9U1D6-F1
#
_entry.id   AF-A0AAV9U1D6-F1
#
_cell.length_a   1.000
_cell.length_b   1.000
_cell.length_c   1.000
_cell.angle_alpha   90.00
_cell.angle_beta   90.00
_cell.angle_gamma   90.00
#
_symmetry.space_group_name_H-M   'P 1'
#
loop_
_entity.id
_entity.type
_entity.pdbx_description
1 polymer ?
#
loop_
_entity_poly.entity_id
_entity_poly.type
_entity_poly.pdbx_seq_one_letter_code
_entity_poly.pdbx_strand_id
1 'polypeptide(L)'
;MPKFDIIRHVVPPISLGSLPGPLIERLLSYLPMSSVAALCQLYPAVLRIVCEHNKLRYFGYRKHQADTFMAAILYSAYERLDEEGVEEHCTGAKELANIICTELGKTRC
;
A
#
# COMPACT_ATOMS: atom_id res chain seq x y z
N MET A 1 5.20 5.08 54.49
CA MET A 1 5.24 5.68 53.15
C MET A 1 4.03 5.20 52.37
N PRO A 2 3.18 6.08 51.80
CA PRO A 2 2.08 5.63 50.96
C PRO A 2 2.65 5.05 49.65
N LYS A 3 2.18 3.87 49.26
CA LYS A 3 2.48 3.28 47.95
C LYS A 3 1.52 3.91 46.94
N PHE A 4 2.07 4.64 45.97
CA PHE A 4 1.31 5.06 44.81
C PHE A 4 1.38 3.94 43.78
N ASP A 5 0.25 3.26 43.56
CA ASP A 5 0.11 2.34 42.44
C ASP A 5 0.08 3.16 41.15
N ILE A 6 1.17 3.12 40.39
CA ILE A 6 1.23 3.74 39.07
C ILE A 6 0.39 2.88 38.13
N ILE A 7 -0.86 3.28 37.91
CA ILE A 7 -1.70 2.70 36.87
C ILE A 7 -1.10 3.11 35.51
N ARG A 8 -0.30 2.23 34.91
CA ARG A 8 0.14 2.39 33.52
C ARG A 8 -1.04 2.10 32.61
N HIS A 9 -1.66 3.15 32.10
CA HIS A 9 -2.67 3.01 31.06
C HIS A 9 -1.96 2.58 29.76
N VAL A 10 -1.94 1.27 29.49
CA VAL A 10 -1.44 0.74 28.22
C VAL A 10 -2.57 0.91 27.20
N VAL A 11 -2.50 1.98 26.40
CA VAL A 11 -3.39 2.13 25.25
C VAL A 11 -3.10 0.98 24.30
N PRO A 12 -4.10 0.21 23.84
CA PRO A 12 -3.87 -0.84 22.87
C PRO A 12 -3.22 -0.26 21.61
N PRO A 13 -2.27 -0.96 20.97
CA PRO A 13 -1.60 -0.45 19.78
C PRO A 13 -2.64 -0.12 18.72
N ILE A 14 -2.65 1.13 18.27
CA ILE A 14 -3.53 1.57 17.18
C ILE A 14 -3.13 0.77 15.94
N SER A 15 -4.06 -0.01 15.42
CA SER A 15 -3.84 -0.76 14.19
C SER A 15 -3.78 0.20 13.01
N LEU A 16 -2.86 -0.02 12.08
CA LEU A 16 -2.75 0.77 10.84
C LEU A 16 -4.11 0.86 10.11
N GLY A 17 -4.90 -0.21 10.17
CA GLY A 17 -6.24 -0.27 9.55
C GLY A 17 -7.33 0.56 10.22
N SER A 18 -7.08 1.10 11.43
CA SER A 18 -8.01 1.99 12.13
C SER A 18 -7.70 3.47 11.93
N LEU A 19 -6.64 3.80 11.19
CA LEU A 19 -6.29 5.18 10.87
C LEU A 19 -7.22 5.74 9.77
N PRO A 20 -7.47 7.06 9.75
CA PRO A 20 -8.17 7.69 8.63
C PRO A 20 -7.44 7.46 7.30
N GLY A 21 -8.21 7.25 6.22
CA GLY A 21 -7.67 7.03 4.87
C GLY A 21 -6.59 8.03 4.44
N PRO A 22 -6.81 9.36 4.58
CA PRO A 22 -5.80 10.36 4.22
C PRO A 22 -4.49 10.24 5.01
N LEU A 23 -4.55 9.76 6.25
CA LEU A 23 -3.35 9.54 7.07
C LEU A 23 -2.60 8.29 6.59
N ILE A 24 -3.33 7.22 6.24
CA ILE A 24 -2.74 6.02 5.64
C ILE A 24 -2.05 6.40 4.33
N GLU A 25 -2.72 7.12 3.43
CA GLU A 25 -2.13 7.57 2.15
C GLU A 25 -0.84 8.36 2.36
N ARG A 26 -0.85 9.29 3.31
CA ARG A 26 0.33 10.08 3.67
C ARG A 26 1.45 9.22 4.27
N LEU A 27 1.12 8.18 5.04
CA LEU A 27 2.14 7.25 5.54
C LEU A 27 2.75 6.44 4.39
N LEU A 28 1.93 5.94 3.47
CA LEU A 28 2.39 5.16 2.32
C LEU A 28 3.31 5.95 1.40
N SER A 29 3.12 7.28 1.26
CA SER A 29 4.00 8.11 0.41
C SER A 29 5.44 8.25 0.92
N TYR A 30 5.71 7.87 2.17
CA TYR A 30 7.07 7.87 2.74
C TYR A 30 7.71 6.48 2.75
N LEU A 31 7.05 5.47 2.20
CA LEU A 31 7.52 4.10 2.21
C LEU A 31 8.00 3.66 0.82
N PRO A 32 9.07 2.84 0.74
CA PRO A 32 9.45 2.16 -0.49
C PRO A 32 8.28 1.35 -1.05
N MET A 33 8.22 1.18 -2.38
CA MET A 33 7.09 0.46 -2.99
C MET A 33 7.01 -1.00 -2.54
N SER A 34 8.16 -1.63 -2.28
CA SER A 34 8.27 -2.97 -1.68
C SER A 34 7.55 -3.05 -0.33
N SER A 35 7.71 -2.03 0.51
CA SER A 35 7.04 -1.93 1.81
C SER A 35 5.53 -1.70 1.66
N VAL A 36 5.12 -0.87 0.69
CA VAL A 36 3.69 -0.68 0.38
C VAL A 36 3.05 -1.98 -0.09
N ALA A 37 3.73 -2.74 -0.95
CA ALA A 37 3.28 -4.06 -1.41
C ALA A 37 3.10 -5.03 -0.23
N ALA A 38 4.07 -5.10 0.69
CA ALA A 38 3.98 -5.91 1.90
C ALA A 38 2.80 -5.49 2.80
N LEU A 39 2.59 -4.19 3.01
CA LEU A 39 1.46 -3.69 3.80
C LEU A 39 0.11 -4.02 3.17
N CYS A 40 -0.01 -3.98 1.84
CA CYS A 40 -1.23 -4.41 1.15
C CYS A 40 -1.58 -5.88 1.39
N GLN A 41 -0.58 -6.76 1.54
CA GLN A 41 -0.82 -8.17 1.86
C GLN A 41 -1.25 -8.39 3.31
N LEU A 42 -0.73 -7.57 4.23
CA LEU A 42 -0.97 -7.71 5.67
C LEU A 42 -2.26 -6.99 6.13
N TYR A 43 -2.64 -5.90 5.48
CA TYR A 43 -3.73 -5.01 5.92
C TYR A 43 -4.76 -4.78 4.80
N PRO A 44 -5.94 -5.43 4.85
CA PRO A 44 -6.98 -5.26 3.83
C PRO A 44 -7.47 -3.81 3.65
N ALA A 45 -7.46 -3.02 4.72
CA ALA A 45 -7.82 -1.60 4.66
C ALA A 45 -6.84 -0.79 3.79
N VAL A 46 -5.54 -1.10 3.88
CA VAL A 46 -4.48 -0.49 3.06
C VAL A 46 -4.66 -0.89 1.61
N LEU A 47 -4.85 -2.20 1.34
CA LEU A 47 -5.11 -2.71 0.00
C LEU A 47 -6.29 -1.99 -0.67
N ARG A 48 -7.41 -1.82 0.05
CA ARG A 48 -8.58 -1.12 -0.49
C ARG A 48 -8.27 0.32 -0.91
N ILE A 49 -7.52 1.06 -0.09
CA ILE A 49 -7.13 2.45 -0.39
C ILE A 49 -6.22 2.48 -1.62
N VAL A 50 -5.20 1.63 -1.66
CA VAL A 50 -4.25 1.56 -2.78
C VAL A 50 -4.97 1.17 -4.08
N CYS A 51 -5.90 0.22 -4.02
CA CYS A 51 -6.72 -0.18 -5.15
C CYS A 51 -7.62 0.96 -5.66
N GLU A 52 -8.30 1.69 -4.78
CA GLU A 52 -9.12 2.84 -5.18
C GLU A 52 -8.27 3.95 -5.82
N HIS A 53 -7.09 4.24 -5.27
CA HIS A 53 -6.16 5.23 -5.83
C HIS A 53 -5.67 4.85 -7.25
N ASN A 54 -5.57 3.55 -7.54
CA ASN A 54 -5.06 3.03 -8.81
C ASN A 54 -6.13 2.51 -9.76
N LYS A 55 -7.41 2.63 -9.37
CA LYS A 55 -8.56 2.07 -10.07
C LYS A 55 -8.70 2.62 -11.50
N LEU A 56 -8.59 3.93 -11.66
CA LEU A 56 -8.68 4.58 -12.97
C LEU A 56 -7.54 4.17 -13.89
N ARG A 57 -6.33 4.06 -13.35
CA ARG A 57 -5.13 3.60 -14.08
C ARG A 57 -5.32 2.17 -14.57
N TYR A 58 -5.87 1.30 -13.72
CA TYR A 58 -6.15 -0.10 -14.07
C TYR A 58 -7.27 -0.23 -15.13
N PHE A 59 -8.42 0.42 -14.93
CA PHE A 59 -9.56 0.30 -15.84
C PHE A 59 -9.42 1.05 -17.16
N GLY A 60 -8.41 1.93 -17.30
CA GLY A 60 -8.02 2.51 -18.59
C GLY A 60 -7.54 1.46 -19.61
N TYR A 61 -7.24 0.23 -19.18
CA TYR A 61 -6.73 -0.85 -20.02
C TYR A 61 -7.63 -2.10 -19.99
N ARG A 62 -7.52 -2.94 -21.03
CA ARG A 62 -8.09 -4.30 -20.97
C ARG A 62 -7.35 -5.13 -19.92
N LYS A 63 -8.02 -6.10 -19.29
CA LYS A 63 -7.45 -6.91 -18.17
C LYS A 63 -6.04 -7.45 -18.48
N HIS A 64 -5.87 -8.12 -19.63
CA HIS A 64 -4.58 -8.67 -20.06
C HIS A 64 -3.48 -7.61 -20.31
N GLN A 65 -3.88 -6.38 -20.66
CA GLN A 65 -2.95 -5.27 -20.88
C GLN A 65 -2.59 -4.61 -19.54
N ALA A 66 -3.54 -4.50 -18.62
CA ALA A 66 -3.31 -3.95 -17.29
C ALA A 66 -2.19 -4.73 -16.58
N ASP A 67 -2.22 -6.06 -16.58
CA ASP A 67 -1.17 -6.89 -15.95
C ASP A 67 0.23 -6.62 -16.52
N THR A 68 0.32 -6.22 -17.80
CA THR A 68 1.60 -5.93 -18.47
C THR A 68 2.06 -4.49 -18.20
N PHE A 69 1.15 -3.51 -18.29
CA PHE A 69 1.51 -2.09 -18.22
C PHE A 69 1.49 -1.52 -16.80
N MET A 70 0.77 -2.14 -15.86
CA MET A 70 0.57 -1.59 -14.52
C MET A 70 1.88 -1.42 -13.76
N ALA A 71 2.83 -2.35 -13.89
CA ALA A 71 4.14 -2.23 -13.27
C ALA A 71 4.90 -0.98 -13.76
N ALA A 72 4.91 -0.74 -15.08
CA ALA A 72 5.54 0.45 -15.66
C ALA A 72 4.83 1.75 -15.25
N ILE A 73 3.50 1.72 -15.17
CA ILE A 73 2.69 2.86 -14.71
C ILE A 73 3.03 3.19 -13.26
N LEU A 74 3.03 2.20 -12.36
CA LEU A 74 3.36 2.40 -10.95
C LEU A 74 4.79 2.88 -10.77
N TYR A 75 5.75 2.27 -11.48
CA TYR A 75 7.15 2.72 -11.51
C TYR A 75 7.27 4.20 -11.88
N SER A 76 6.47 4.69 -12.84
CA SER A 76 6.50 6.09 -13.24
C SER A 76 5.69 7.04 -12.36
N ALA A 77 4.69 6.52 -11.64
CA ALA A 77 3.73 7.33 -10.89
C ALA A 77 4.13 7.56 -9.44
N TYR A 78 4.94 6.66 -8.87
CA TYR A 78 5.42 6.75 -7.50
C TYR A 78 6.86 7.26 -7.52
N GLU A 79 7.15 8.23 -6.66
CA GLU A 79 8.49 8.77 -6.53
C GLU A 79 9.39 7.74 -5.84
N ARG A 80 10.58 7.53 -6.40
CA ARG A 80 11.61 6.69 -5.78
C ARG A 80 12.20 7.44 -4.59
N LEU A 81 12.31 6.77 -3.45
CA LEU A 81 12.97 7.35 -2.28
C LEU A 81 14.50 7.29 -2.44
N ASP A 82 15.21 8.22 -1.81
CA ASP A 82 16.68 8.31 -1.93
C ASP A 82 17.42 7.04 -1.49
N GLU A 83 16.86 6.31 -0.53
CA GLU A 83 17.40 5.05 0.01
C GLU A 83 17.05 3.82 -0.86
N GLU A 84 16.10 3.94 -1.78
CA GLU A 84 15.60 2.83 -2.61
C GLU A 84 16.41 2.71 -3.91
N GLY A 85 17.02 1.54 -4.12
CA GLY A 85 17.73 1.24 -5.37
C GLY A 85 16.78 1.19 -6.58
N VAL A 86 17.29 1.42 -7.79
CA VAL A 86 16.48 1.33 -9.03
C VAL A 86 15.85 -0.07 -9.19
N GLU A 87 16.63 -1.12 -8.89
CA GLU A 87 16.16 -2.50 -8.95
C GLU A 87 15.08 -2.79 -7.91
N GLU A 88 15.23 -2.24 -6.70
CA GLU A 88 14.25 -2.37 -5.63
C GLU A 88 12.93 -1.67 -5.99
N HIS A 89 13.00 -0.46 -6.52
CA HIS A 89 11.85 0.31 -6.97
C HIS A 89 11.10 -0.41 -8.10
N CYS A 90 11.84 -0.97 -9.07
CA CYS A 90 11.28 -1.78 -10.16
C CYS A 90 10.59 -3.05 -9.63
N THR A 91 11.23 -3.74 -8.69
CA THR A 91 10.69 -4.95 -8.07
C THR A 91 9.42 -4.65 -7.28
N GLY A 92 9.44 -3.60 -6.44
CA GLY A 92 8.30 -3.14 -5.68
C GLY A 92 7.12 -2.73 -6.57
N ALA A 93 7.38 -2.01 -7.67
CA ALA A 93 6.35 -1.64 -8.64
C ALA A 93 5.69 -2.87 -9.28
N LYS A 94 6.47 -3.91 -9.60
CA LYS A 94 5.95 -5.17 -10.14
C LYS A 94 5.11 -5.93 -9.13
N GLU A 95 5.57 -6.04 -7.89
CA GLU A 95 4.84 -6.70 -6.81
C GLU A 95 3.52 -5.99 -6.51
N LEU A 96 3.56 -4.66 -6.39
CA LEU A 96 2.39 -3.84 -6.15
C LEU A 96 1.39 -3.93 -7.31
N ALA A 97 1.86 -3.92 -8.55
CA ALA A 97 1.03 -4.12 -9.73
C ALA A 97 0.28 -5.46 -9.68
N ASN A 98 0.99 -6.56 -9.38
CA ASN A 98 0.38 -7.88 -9.28
C ASN A 98 -0.72 -7.94 -8.23
N ILE A 99 -0.49 -7.34 -7.05
CA ILE A 99 -1.48 -7.28 -5.96
C ILE A 99 -2.72 -6.49 -6.42
N ILE A 100 -2.54 -5.29 -6.97
CA ILE A 100 -3.64 -4.42 -7.41
C ILE A 100 -4.44 -5.11 -8.53
N CYS A 101 -3.77 -5.65 -9.54
CA CYS A 101 -4.42 -6.33 -10.66
C CYS A 101 -5.20 -7.57 -10.20
N THR A 102 -4.64 -8.34 -9.26
CA THR A 102 -5.33 -9.50 -8.68
C THR A 102 -6.61 -9.05 -7.96
N GLU A 103 -6.52 -8.02 -7.12
CA GLU A 103 -7.66 -7.56 -6.32
C GLU A 103 -8.76 -6.91 -7.17
N LEU A 104 -8.40 -5.98 -8.06
CA LEU A 104 -9.34 -5.34 -8.99
C LEU A 104 -9.85 -6.31 -10.07
N GLY A 105 -9.12 -7.39 -10.32
CA GLY A 105 -9.53 -8.48 -11.21
C GLY A 105 -10.64 -9.36 -10.63
N LYS A 106 -10.76 -9.46 -9.30
CA LYS A 106 -11.83 -10.23 -8.61
C LYS A 106 -13.20 -9.57 -8.75
N THR A 107 -13.25 -8.24 -8.81
CA THR A 107 -14.51 -7.46 -8.91
C THR A 107 -15.16 -7.54 -10.30
N ARG A 108 -14.58 -8.28 -11.25
CA ARG A 108 -15.09 -8.49 -12.62
C ARG A 108 -15.75 -9.86 -12.85
N CYS A 109 -15.80 -10.74 -11.85
CA CYS A 109 -16.42 -12.06 -11.95
C CYS A 109 -17.81 -12.07 -11.31
#